data_AF-A0A2R5FE89-F1
#
_entry.id   AF-A0A2R5FE89-F1
#
_cell.length_a   1.000
_cell.length_b   1.000
_cell.length_c   1.000
_cell.angle_alpha   90.00
_cell.angle_beta   90.00
_cell.angle_gamma   90.00
#
_symmetry.space_group_name_H-M   'P 1'
#
loop_
_entity.id
_entity.type
_entity.pdbx_description
1 polymer ?
#
loop_
_entity_poly.entity_id
_entity_poly.type
_entity_poly.pdbx_seq_one_letter_code
_entity_poly.pdbx_strand_id
1 'polypeptide(L)' 'MAKLIFRRKNDEVLEVCFDDKVISSCSHDSVGWDGMEEVESALKSLAAHLNIEVVDEYGDEEEVEELDEKED' A
#
# COMPACT_ATOMS: atom_id res chain seq x y z
N MET A 1 18.21 8.51 3.50
CA MET A 1 17.14 8.85 4.46
C MET A 1 16.18 7.68 4.41
N ALA A 2 15.72 7.19 5.56
CA ALA A 2 14.77 6.07 5.57
C ALA A 2 13.43 6.53 5.00
N LYS A 3 12.74 5.63 4.30
CA LYS A 3 11.45 5.89 3.66
C LYS A 3 10.35 5.00 4.22
N LEU A 4 9.22 5.60 4.55
CA LEU A 4 7.95 4.93 4.79
C LEU A 4 7.10 5.06 3.51
N ILE A 5 6.77 3.93 2.89
CA ILE A 5 6.07 3.89 1.61
C ILE A 5 4.67 3.30 1.84
N PHE A 6 3.65 4.03 1.41
CA PHE A 6 2.27 3.56 1.37
C PHE A 6 1.94 3.15 -0.06
N ARG A 7 1.86 1.84 -0.30
CA ARG A 7 1.53 1.30 -1.62
C ARG A 7 0.08 0.86 -1.65
N ARG A 8 -0.74 1.55 -2.46
CA ARG A 8 -2.13 1.20 -2.71
C ARG A 8 -2.21 0.23 -3.88
N LYS A 9 -2.87 -0.92 -3.66
CA LYS A 9 -3.16 -1.92 -4.69
C LYS A 9 -4.66 -2.00 -4.90
N ASN A 10 -5.10 -1.79 -6.14
CA ASN A 10 -6.51 -1.81 -6.56
C ASN A 10 -7.41 -0.93 -5.70
N ASP A 11 -6.88 0.17 -5.14
CA ASP A 11 -7.50 1.05 -4.13
C ASP A 11 -8.01 0.38 -2.83
N GLU A 12 -8.06 -0.94 -2.73
CA GLU A 12 -8.64 -1.67 -1.60
C GLU A 12 -7.61 -2.19 -0.60
N VAL A 13 -6.33 -2.22 -0.97
CA VAL A 13 -5.25 -2.74 -0.12
C VAL A 13 -4.17 -1.68 0.07
N LEU A 14 -3.79 -1.46 1.32
CA LEU A 14 -2.69 -0.60 1.73
C LEU A 14 -1.54 -1.46 2.25
N GLU A 15 -0.44 -1.51 1.50
CA GLU A 15 0.83 -2.05 1.98
C GLU A 15 1.68 -0.93 2.55
N VAL A 16 2.22 -1.15 3.75
CA VAL A 16 3.15 -0.22 4.41
C VAL A 16 4.54 -0.84 4.33
N CYS A 17 5.45 -0.14 3.69
CA CYS A 17 6.84 -0.57 3.54
C CYS A 17 7.80 0.38 4.23
N PHE A 18 8.89 -0.15 4.77
CA PHE A 18 10.04 0.62 5.27
C PHE A 18 11.28 0.25 4.44
N ASP A 19 11.85 1.22 3.71
CA ASP A 19 12.96 1.00 2.77
C ASP A 19 12.77 -0.29 1.93
N ASP A 20 11.64 -0.37 1.21
CA ASP A 20 11.21 -1.49 0.33
C ASP A 20 10.78 -2.79 1.01
N LYS A 21 10.82 -2.89 2.33
CA LYS A 21 10.31 -4.07 3.06
C LYS A 21 8.90 -3.85 3.54
N VAL A 22 7.98 -4.72 3.14
CA VAL A 22 6.61 -4.75 3.69
C VAL A 22 6.69 -5.04 5.20
N ILE A 23 6.18 -4.12 6.01
CA ILE A 23 6.09 -4.25 7.47
C ILE A 23 4.65 -4.47 7.93
N SER A 24 3.68 -4.07 7.13
CA SER A 24 2.25 -4.28 7.40
C SER A 24 1.45 -4.22 6.09
N SER A 25 0.28 -4.84 6.10
CA SER A 25 -0.72 -4.73 5.03
C SER A 25 -2.12 -4.76 5.65
N CYS A 26 -3.02 -3.90 5.19
CA CYS A 26 -4.44 -3.96 5.54
C CYS A 26 -5.31 -3.82 4.29
N SER A 27 -6.51 -4.39 4.36
CA SER A 27 -7.52 -4.30 3.30
C SER A 27 -8.78 -3.61 3.78
N HIS A 28 -9.49 -2.98 2.85
CA HIS A 28 -10.81 -2.41 3.05
C HIS A 28 -11.77 -3.41 3.72
N ASP A 29 -11.79 -4.67 3.27
CA ASP A 29 -12.68 -5.68 3.85
C ASP A 29 -12.40 -5.98 5.33
N SER A 30 -11.18 -5.72 5.78
CA SER A 30 -10.76 -6.01 7.16
C SER A 30 -11.03 -4.84 8.11
N VAL A 31 -10.79 -3.60 7.66
CA VAL A 31 -10.79 -2.42 8.54
C VAL A 31 -11.68 -1.27 8.04
N GLY A 32 -12.28 -1.41 6.86
CA GLY A 32 -13.02 -0.35 6.18
C GLY A 32 -12.14 0.80 5.69
N TRP A 33 -12.74 1.71 4.92
CA TRP A 33 -12.06 2.92 4.44
C TRP A 33 -11.55 3.80 5.59
N ASP A 34 -12.39 4.00 6.60
CA ASP A 34 -12.05 4.80 7.78
C ASP A 34 -10.83 4.21 8.52
N GLY A 35 -10.79 2.88 8.69
CA GLY A 35 -9.67 2.22 9.37
C GLY A 35 -8.37 2.30 8.58
N MET A 36 -8.43 2.26 7.24
CA MET A 36 -7.25 2.49 6.41
C MET A 36 -6.72 3.93 6.56
N GLU A 37 -7.61 4.92 6.57
CA GLU A 37 -7.25 6.33 6.77
C GLU A 37 -6.63 6.57 8.17
N GLU A 38 -7.19 5.95 9.22
CA GLU A 38 -6.65 6.07 10.58
C GLU A 38 -5.23 5.46 10.69
N VAL A 39 -5.00 4.30 10.08
CA VAL A 39 -3.67 3.65 10.05
C VAL A 39 -2.66 4.55 9.33
N GLU A 40 -3.04 5.09 8.18
CA GLU A 40 -2.20 5.98 7.39
C GLU A 40 -1.87 7.27 8.16
N SER A 41 -2.86 7.90 8.78
CA SER A 41 -2.70 9.12 9.57
C SER A 41 -1.78 8.92 10.78
N ALA A 42 -1.94 7.81 11.50
CA ALA A 42 -1.09 7.46 12.64
C ALA A 42 0.37 7.26 12.23
N LEU A 43 0.59 6.54 11.13
CA LEU A 43 1.93 6.24 10.61
C LEU A 43 2.61 7.47 10.00
N LYS A 44 1.88 8.33 9.29
CA LYS A 44 2.37 9.64 8.81
C LYS A 44 2.81 10.52 9.98
N SER A 45 2.03 10.56 11.06
CA SER A 45 2.37 11.29 12.28
C SER A 45 3.67 10.77 12.93
N LEU A 46 3.85 9.45 12.98
CA LEU A 46 5.06 8.82 13.51
C LEU A 46 6.28 9.11 12.62
N ALA A 47 6.13 9.01 11.30
CA ALA A 47 7.19 9.30 10.34
C ALA A 47 7.71 10.74 10.48
N ALA A 48 6.80 11.70 10.65
CA ALA A 48 7.16 13.09 10.90
C ALA A 48 7.98 13.27 12.19
N HIS A 49 7.62 12.58 13.28
CA HIS A 49 8.35 12.64 14.54
C HIS A 49 9.76 12.03 14.44
N LEU A 50 9.92 10.98 13.63
CA LEU A 50 11.17 10.26 13.43
C LEU A 50 12.02 10.81 12.27
N ASN A 51 11.56 11.88 11.60
CA ASN A 51 12.20 12.45 10.41
C ASN A 51 12.42 11.40 9.30
N ILE A 52 11.40 10.58 9.06
CA ILE A 52 11.32 9.58 7.98
C ILE A 52 10.57 10.21 6.80
N GLU A 53 11.09 10.00 5.59
CA GLU A 53 10.44 10.46 4.36
C GLU A 53 9.20 9.60 4.09
N VAL A 54 8.06 10.22 3.76
CA VAL A 54 6.84 9.51 3.40
C VAL A 54 6.63 9.56 1.89
N VAL A 55 6.34 8.40 1.31
CA VAL A 55 6.06 8.23 -0.13
C VAL A 55 4.71 7.54 -0.28
N ASP A 56 3.86 8.06 -1.15
CA ASP A 56 2.61 7.42 -1.57
C ASP A 56 2.82 6.81 -2.97
N GLU A 57 2.65 5.50 -3.11
CA GLU A 57 2.68 4.75 -4.37
C GLU A 57 1.27 4.24 -4.71
N TYR A 58 0.84 4.46 -5.94
CA TYR A 58 -0.40 3.92 -6.47
C TYR A 58 -0.01 2.89 -7.53
N GLY A 59 -0.37 1.63 -7.30
CA GLY A 59 -0.20 0.59 -8.31
C GLY A 59 -1.34 0.68 -9.31
N ASP A 60 -1.06 1.24 -10.50
CA ASP A 60 -1.90 0.97 -11.66
C ASP A 60 -1.86 -0.54 -11.93
N GLU A 61 -3.02 -1.15 -12.15
CA GLU A 61 -3.21 -2.57 -12.44
C GLU A 61 -2.18 -3.04 -13.50
N GLU A 62 -1.32 -4.00 -13.17
CA GLU A 62 -0.57 -4.70 -14.22
C GLU A 62 -1.59 -5.37 -15.15
N GLU A 63 -1.53 -5.03 -16.44
CA GLU A 63 -2.31 -5.64 -17.51
C GLU A 63 -2.30 -7.17 -17.35
N VAL A 64 -3.47 -7.75 -17.07
CA VAL A 64 -3.63 -9.21 -17.07
C VAL A 64 -3.44 -9.66 -18.52
N GLU A 65 -2.29 -10.24 -18.88
CA GLU A 65 -2.13 -10.94 -20.16
C GLU A 65 -3.14 -12.09 -20.19
N GLU A 66 -4.24 -11.93 -20.94
CA GLU A 66 -5.17 -13.01 -21.27
C GLU A 66 -4.38 -14.11 -22.01
N LEU A 67 -4.08 -15.20 -21.32
CA LEU A 67 -3.62 -16.44 -21.94
C LEU A 67 -4.82 -17.10 -22.63
N ASP A 68 -4.94 -16.86 -23.93
CA ASP A 68 -5.87 -17.52 -24.84
C ASP A 68 -5.61 -19.05 -24.82
N GLU A 69 -6.37 -19.77 -23.98
CA GLU A 69 -6.39 -21.24 -23.99
C GLU A 69 -7.06 -21.69 -25.30
N LYS A 70 -6.24 -21.93 -26.33
CA LYS A 70 -6.67 -22.71 -27.49
C LYS A 70 -6.91 -24.15 -27.07
N GLU A 71 -8.17 -24.52 -26.88
CA GLU A 71 -8.60 -25.91 -26.88
C GLU A 71 -8.39 -26.51 -28.29
N ASP A 72 -7.53 -27.53 -28.38
CA ASP A 72 -7.35 -28.42 -29.54
C ASP A 72 -8.52 -29.41 -29.70
#